data_AF-A0A392R9T4-F1
#
_entry.id   AF-A0A392R9T4-F1
#
_cell.length_a   1.000
_cell.length_b   1.000
_cell.length_c   1.000
_cell.angle_alpha   90.00
_cell.angle_beta   90.00
_cell.angle_gamma   90.00
#
_symmetry.space_group_name_H-M   'P 1'
#
loop_
_entity.id
_entity.type
_entity.pdbx_description
1 polymer ?
#
loop_
_entity_poly.entity_id
_entity_poly.type
_entity_poly.pdbx_seq_one_letter_code
_entity_poly.pdbx_strand_id
1 'polypeptide(L)'
;EDEEIDAECKLIGVLGAIGEYHTMKICGKIASIDVVVLIDSGASHNFISPQITSALGLSVTPMADKNIKLGDGHKDLSKGICEGVTIDLGPQVFDVDALVLELGGLDVVLWVSWLSTLGKVVMDWKDLLMQFLHKGKMVTLQAQNK
;
A
#
# COMPACT_ATOMS: atom_id res chain seq x y z
N GLU A 1 -29.47 11.88 9.05
CA GLU A 1 -28.17 12.35 9.57
C GLU A 1 -27.40 11.10 9.90
N ASP A 2 -26.71 10.57 8.90
CA ASP A 2 -25.86 9.39 9.07
C ASP A 2 -24.49 9.92 9.47
N GLU A 3 -24.14 9.76 10.74
CA GLU A 3 -22.80 10.05 11.23
C GLU A 3 -21.83 9.08 10.55
N GLU A 4 -21.06 9.61 9.60
CA GLU A 4 -19.91 8.94 9.02
C GLU A 4 -18.90 8.75 10.16
N ILE A 5 -18.85 7.53 10.69
CA ILE A 5 -17.90 7.16 11.75
C ILE A 5 -16.51 7.17 11.10
N ASP A 6 -15.83 8.30 11.20
CA ASP A 6 -14.47 8.48 10.72
C ASP A 6 -13.56 7.57 11.56
N ALA A 7 -13.28 6.38 11.03
CA ALA A 7 -12.43 5.39 11.68
C ALA A 7 -11.00 5.94 11.69
N GLU A 8 -10.57 6.47 12.84
CA GLU A 8 -9.23 7.02 13.00
C GLU A 8 -8.18 5.89 12.92
N CYS A 9 -7.61 5.69 11.73
CA CYS A 9 -6.52 4.76 11.53
C CYS A 9 -5.24 5.33 12.19
N LYS A 10 -4.80 4.72 13.29
CA LYS A 10 -3.58 5.15 13.99
C LYS A 10 -2.36 4.63 13.26
N LEU A 11 -1.74 5.51 12.49
CA LEU A 11 -0.50 5.24 11.77
C LEU A 11 0.68 5.10 12.76
N ILE A 12 1.06 3.87 13.13
CA ILE A 12 2.27 3.58 13.92
C ILE A 12 3.29 2.94 12.99
N GLY A 13 4.04 3.77 12.25
CA GLY A 13 5.03 3.28 11.30
C GLY A 13 6.45 3.31 11.85
N VAL A 14 7.10 2.15 11.98
CA VAL A 14 8.51 2.01 12.42
C VAL A 14 9.51 2.41 11.32
N LEU A 15 9.13 2.34 10.04
CA LEU A 15 9.95 2.86 8.93
C LEU A 15 9.79 4.38 8.79
N GLY A 16 10.81 5.15 9.18
CA GLY A 16 10.91 6.60 8.92
C GLY A 16 11.30 7.49 10.11
N ALA A 17 11.53 6.94 11.31
CA ALA A 17 11.78 7.75 12.51
C ALA A 17 13.25 8.23 12.69
N ILE A 18 14.02 8.38 11.60
CA ILE A 18 15.38 8.94 11.64
C ILE A 18 15.49 10.14 10.70
N GLY A 19 15.04 11.31 11.18
CA GLY A 19 15.14 12.60 10.50
C GLY A 19 13.79 13.30 10.28
N GLU A 20 13.83 14.51 9.71
CA GLU A 20 12.65 15.34 9.37
C GLU A 20 11.91 14.88 8.09
N TYR A 21 12.41 13.84 7.41
CA TYR A 21 11.83 13.34 6.16
C TYR A 21 10.86 12.20 6.41
N HIS A 22 9.66 12.35 5.86
CA HIS A 22 8.55 11.43 6.08
C HIS A 22 8.30 10.58 4.83
N THR A 23 7.81 9.35 5.03
CA THR A 23 7.39 8.46 3.94
C THR A 23 5.90 8.64 3.66
N MET A 24 5.48 8.49 2.40
CA MET A 24 4.07 8.64 2.04
C MET A 24 3.28 7.39 2.47
N LYS A 25 2.61 7.50 3.61
CA LYS A 25 1.71 6.47 4.15
C LYS A 25 0.30 6.99 4.19
N ILE A 26 -0.62 6.21 3.68
CA ILE A 26 -2.04 6.56 3.56
C ILE A 26 -2.85 5.48 4.28
N CYS A 27 -3.89 5.93 4.97
CA CYS A 27 -4.88 5.04 5.54
C CYS A 27 -5.86 4.63 4.43
N GLY A 28 -6.06 3.33 4.26
CA GLY A 28 -7.02 2.77 3.32
C GLY A 28 -7.88 1.71 3.97
N LYS A 29 -8.73 1.07 3.18
CA LYS A 29 -9.52 -0.09 3.59
C LYS A 29 -9.40 -1.22 2.58
N ILE A 30 -9.33 -2.46 3.07
CA ILE A 30 -9.53 -3.66 2.26
C ILE A 30 -10.74 -4.39 2.86
N ALA A 31 -11.81 -4.49 2.09
CA ALA A 31 -13.13 -4.87 2.59
C ALA A 31 -13.51 -4.01 3.82
N SER A 32 -13.64 -4.62 5.01
CA SER A 32 -14.00 -3.93 6.25
C SER A 32 -12.82 -3.63 7.19
N ILE A 33 -11.57 -3.92 6.77
CA ILE A 33 -10.38 -3.73 7.60
C ILE A 33 -9.65 -2.45 7.18
N ASP A 34 -9.38 -1.59 8.16
CA ASP A 34 -8.48 -0.44 8.00
C ASP A 34 -7.04 -0.93 7.85
N VAL A 35 -6.35 -0.39 6.84
CA VAL A 35 -4.97 -0.76 6.51
C VAL A 35 -4.08 0.46 6.38
N VAL A 36 -2.82 0.30 6.76
CA VAL A 36 -1.77 1.29 6.47
C VAL A 36 -1.05 0.91 5.18
N VAL A 37 -1.17 1.80 4.19
CA VAL A 37 -0.59 1.63 2.85
C VAL A 37 0.61 2.54 2.69
N LEU A 38 1.79 1.97 2.47
CA LEU A 38 2.98 2.72 2.07
C LEU A 38 3.04 2.83 0.54
N ILE A 39 3.25 4.04 0.02
CA ILE A 39 3.56 4.27 -1.40
C ILE A 39 5.07 4.45 -1.55
N ASP A 40 5.69 3.62 -2.39
CA ASP A 40 7.13 3.66 -2.63
C ASP A 40 7.46 3.34 -4.10
N SER A 41 8.52 3.94 -4.66
CA SER A 41 8.96 3.73 -6.04
C SER A 41 10.25 2.92 -6.17
N GLY A 42 10.90 2.58 -5.05
CA GLY A 42 12.19 1.85 -4.98
C GLY A 42 12.18 0.35 -5.27
N ALA A 43 11.04 -0.29 -5.55
CA ALA A 43 10.93 -1.72 -5.85
C ALA A 43 9.84 -2.00 -6.90
N SER A 44 9.82 -3.24 -7.41
CA SER A 44 9.05 -3.57 -8.61
C SER A 44 7.63 -4.07 -8.35
N HIS A 45 7.40 -4.85 -7.29
CA HIS A 45 6.12 -5.55 -7.06
C HIS A 45 5.46 -5.06 -5.78
N ASN A 46 4.13 -4.97 -5.78
CA ASN A 46 3.35 -4.66 -4.59
C ASN A 46 3.44 -5.82 -3.58
N PHE A 47 3.31 -5.48 -2.29
CA PHE A 47 3.28 -6.45 -1.20
C PHE A 47 2.08 -6.25 -0.30
N ILE A 48 1.59 -7.36 0.25
CA ILE A 48 0.54 -7.40 1.27
C ILE A 48 0.99 -8.29 2.42
N SER A 49 0.65 -7.88 3.64
CA SER A 49 1.02 -8.61 4.84
C SER A 49 0.22 -9.92 4.97
N PRO A 50 0.83 -11.01 5.43
CA PRO A 50 0.14 -12.27 5.70
C PRO A 50 -0.99 -12.16 6.72
N GLN A 51 -0.90 -11.16 7.60
CA GLN A 51 -1.89 -10.85 8.62
C GLN A 51 -3.21 -10.40 7.96
N ILE A 52 -3.14 -9.51 6.98
CA ILE A 52 -4.33 -9.06 6.23
C ILE A 52 -4.91 -10.19 5.39
N THR A 53 -4.07 -10.94 4.66
CA THR A 53 -4.56 -12.04 3.83
C THR A 53 -5.26 -13.12 4.65
N SER A 54 -4.71 -13.45 5.83
CA SER A 54 -5.30 -14.41 6.76
C SER A 54 -6.58 -13.88 7.40
N ALA A 55 -6.60 -12.62 7.84
CA ALA A 55 -7.76 -12.02 8.50
C ALA A 55 -8.98 -11.92 7.57
N LEU A 56 -8.75 -11.65 6.29
CA LEU A 56 -9.80 -11.53 5.28
C LEU A 56 -10.09 -12.84 4.53
N GLY A 57 -9.29 -13.90 4.74
CA GLY A 57 -9.40 -15.15 3.99
C GLY A 57 -9.15 -14.99 2.49
N LEU A 58 -8.23 -14.10 2.10
CA LEU A 58 -7.91 -13.86 0.69
C LEU A 58 -7.27 -15.11 0.06
N SER A 59 -7.63 -15.40 -1.19
CA SER A 59 -7.01 -16.48 -1.95
C SER A 59 -5.55 -16.14 -2.23
N VAL A 60 -4.64 -17.01 -1.76
CA VAL A 60 -3.21 -16.92 -2.05
C VAL A 60 -2.85 -18.02 -3.03
N THR A 61 -2.53 -17.65 -4.25
CA THR A 61 -2.06 -18.60 -5.27
C THR A 61 -0.58 -18.88 -5.02
N PRO A 62 -0.18 -20.15 -4.78
CA PRO A 62 1.22 -20.50 -4.63
C PRO A 62 2.00 -20.15 -5.89
N MET A 63 3.19 -19.59 -5.70
CA MET A 63 4.13 -19.32 -6.79
C MET A 63 5.36 -20.18 -6.59
N ALA A 64 6.01 -20.61 -7.69
CA ALA A 64 7.32 -21.23 -7.59
C ALA A 64 8.25 -20.31 -6.80
N ASP A 65 9.03 -20.87 -5.86
CA ASP A 65 9.88 -20.13 -4.91
C ASP A 65 10.68 -19.02 -5.62
N LYS A 66 10.11 -17.81 -5.63
CA LYS A 66 10.81 -16.62 -6.09
C LYS A 66 11.51 -16.06 -4.88
N ASN A 67 12.83 -16.24 -4.83
CA ASN A 67 13.68 -15.49 -3.91
C ASN A 67 13.49 -14.00 -4.20
N ILE A 68 12.74 -13.32 -3.35
CA ILE A 68 12.56 -11.86 -3.46
C ILE A 68 13.77 -11.24 -2.81
N LYS A 69 14.59 -10.57 -3.62
CA LYS A 69 15.69 -9.78 -3.11
C LYS A 69 15.12 -8.48 -2.53
N LEU A 70 15.25 -8.30 -1.23
CA LEU A 70 14.89 -7.09 -0.53
C LEU A 70 15.99 -6.02 -0.71
N GLY A 71 15.63 -4.77 -0.40
CA GLY A 71 16.53 -3.61 -0.55
C GLY A 71 17.79 -3.69 0.32
N ASP A 72 17.74 -4.45 1.42
CA ASP A 72 18.86 -4.73 2.33
C ASP A 72 19.78 -5.87 1.84
N GLY A 73 19.45 -6.50 0.70
CA GLY A 73 20.18 -7.62 0.13
C GLY A 73 19.78 -8.99 0.66
N HIS A 74 18.90 -9.07 1.67
CA HIS A 74 18.31 -10.33 2.11
C HIS A 74 17.37 -10.89 1.05
N LYS A 75 17.22 -12.22 1.07
CA LYS A 75 16.26 -12.93 0.23
C LYS A 75 15.18 -13.49 1.14
N ASP A 76 13.96 -13.06 0.89
CA ASP A 76 12.79 -13.66 1.53
C ASP A 76 11.96 -14.45 0.52
N LEU A 77 11.28 -15.45 1.05
CA LEU A 77 10.34 -16.29 0.32
C LEU A 77 8.95 -15.67 0.39
N SER A 78 8.40 -15.32 -0.76
CA SER A 78 6.98 -14.98 -0.85
C SER A 78 6.12 -16.20 -0.54
N LYS A 79 5.03 -16.00 0.20
CA LYS A 79 4.04 -17.05 0.46
C LYS A 79 3.12 -17.32 -0.74
N GLY A 80 3.18 -16.47 -1.76
CA GLY A 80 2.35 -16.55 -2.98
C GLY A 80 1.95 -15.17 -3.48
N ILE A 81 0.94 -15.14 -4.35
CA ILE A 81 0.34 -13.92 -4.87
C ILE A 81 -1.15 -13.87 -4.53
N CYS A 82 -1.64 -12.71 -4.12
CA CYS A 82 -3.06 -12.36 -4.10
C CYS A 82 -3.34 -11.47 -5.30
N GLU A 83 -4.22 -11.92 -6.18
CA GLU A 83 -4.63 -11.19 -7.38
C GLU A 83 -5.94 -10.45 -7.13
N GLY A 84 -6.07 -9.25 -7.72
CA GLY A 84 -7.29 -8.46 -7.67
C GLY A 84 -7.69 -7.99 -6.26
N VAL A 85 -6.72 -7.66 -5.41
CA VAL A 85 -7.00 -7.10 -4.08
C VAL A 85 -7.58 -5.70 -4.26
N THR A 86 -8.84 -5.52 -3.92
CA THR A 86 -9.53 -4.21 -3.96
C THR A 86 -9.17 -3.39 -2.74
N ILE A 87 -8.47 -2.28 -2.96
CA ILE A 87 -8.03 -1.33 -1.93
C ILE A 87 -8.75 -0.01 -2.13
N ASP A 88 -9.47 0.43 -1.11
CA ASP A 88 -10.04 1.77 -1.02
C ASP A 88 -9.01 2.71 -0.37
N LEU A 89 -8.61 3.76 -1.09
CA LEU A 89 -7.68 4.77 -0.58
C LEU A 89 -8.37 6.11 -0.27
N GLY A 90 -9.71 6.12 -0.19
CA GLY A 90 -10.53 7.30 0.06
C GLY A 90 -11.19 7.82 -1.23
N PRO A 91 -10.53 8.68 -2.02
CA PRO A 91 -11.16 9.29 -3.19
C PRO A 91 -11.32 8.32 -4.37
N GLN A 92 -10.63 7.16 -4.34
CA GLN A 92 -10.68 6.17 -5.40
C GLN A 92 -10.33 4.77 -4.87
N VAL A 93 -11.00 3.77 -5.46
CA VAL A 93 -10.74 2.34 -5.25
C VAL A 93 -9.88 1.79 -6.40
N PHE A 94 -8.92 0.94 -6.06
CA PHE A 94 -7.99 0.30 -6.98
C PHE A 94 -7.94 -1.21 -6.76
N ASP A 95 -7.85 -1.97 -7.85
CA ASP A 95 -7.55 -3.39 -7.80
C ASP A 95 -6.05 -3.58 -8.03
N VAL A 96 -5.42 -4.36 -7.14
CA VAL A 96 -3.98 -4.52 -7.09
C VAL A 96 -3.61 -5.99 -6.91
N ASP A 97 -2.68 -6.47 -7.73
CA ASP A 97 -2.01 -7.74 -7.48
C ASP A 97 -0.83 -7.51 -6.53
N ALA A 98 -0.75 -8.32 -5.47
CA ALA A 98 0.24 -8.16 -4.41
C ALA A 98 0.86 -9.50 -3.98
N LEU A 99 2.17 -9.51 -3.79
CA LEU A 99 2.91 -10.65 -3.25
C LEU A 99 2.77 -10.69 -1.73
N VAL A 100 2.65 -11.89 -1.17
CA VAL A 100 2.44 -12.06 0.27
C VAL A 100 3.79 -12.16 0.99
N LEU A 101 4.13 -11.13 1.78
CA LEU A 101 5.44 -10.98 2.42
C LEU A 101 5.31 -10.32 3.80
N GLU A 102 6.13 -10.71 4.79
CA GLU A 102 6.15 -10.03 6.10
C GLU A 102 6.67 -8.60 5.96
N LEU A 103 5.92 -7.60 6.45
CA LEU A 103 6.21 -6.17 6.23
C LEU A 103 6.57 -5.38 7.50
N GLY A 104 6.84 -6.06 8.62
CA GLY A 104 7.35 -5.39 9.82
C GLY A 104 6.43 -4.30 10.40
N GLY A 105 5.11 -4.47 10.30
CA GLY A 105 4.11 -3.54 10.85
C GLY A 105 3.39 -2.67 9.82
N LEU A 106 3.68 -2.82 8.53
CA LEU A 106 2.83 -2.30 7.44
C LEU A 106 1.86 -3.37 6.97
N ASP A 107 0.73 -2.95 6.42
CA ASP A 107 -0.29 -3.85 5.89
C ASP A 107 -0.13 -4.06 4.39
N VAL A 108 0.15 -2.97 3.66
CA VAL A 108 0.32 -2.98 2.20
C VAL A 108 1.47 -2.06 1.82
N VAL A 109 2.27 -2.46 0.83
CA VAL A 109 3.17 -1.55 0.12
C VAL A 109 2.84 -1.55 -1.37
N LEU A 110 2.49 -0.38 -1.88
CA LEU A 110 2.23 -0.14 -3.30
C LEU A 110 3.50 0.39 -3.96
N TRP A 111 3.96 -0.36 -4.96
CA TRP A 111 5.22 -0.14 -5.65
C TRP A 111 5.01 0.22 -7.13
N VAL A 112 6.09 0.17 -7.91
CA VAL A 112 6.08 0.54 -9.33
C VAL A 112 5.06 -0.25 -10.17
N SER A 113 4.76 -1.51 -9.83
CA SER A 113 3.71 -2.28 -10.50
C SER A 113 2.36 -1.58 -10.44
N TRP A 114 1.99 -0.98 -9.31
CA TRP A 114 0.78 -0.16 -9.20
C TRP A 114 0.98 1.26 -9.77
N LEU A 115 2.07 1.95 -9.39
CA LEU A 115 2.32 3.33 -9.82
C LEU A 115 2.33 3.48 -11.35
N SER A 116 2.89 2.50 -12.06
CA SER A 116 2.94 2.50 -13.53
C SER A 116 1.55 2.48 -14.19
N THR A 117 0.54 1.94 -13.51
CA THR A 117 -0.86 1.95 -14.01
C THR A 117 -1.49 3.35 -13.99
N LEU A 118 -0.95 4.26 -13.17
CA LEU A 118 -1.43 5.63 -13.02
C LEU A 118 -0.85 6.56 -14.10
N GLY A 119 0.23 6.13 -14.76
CA GLY A 119 0.93 6.94 -15.76
C GLY A 119 1.70 8.09 -15.11
N LYS A 120 1.34 9.33 -15.46
CA LYS A 120 2.02 10.52 -14.95
C LYS A 120 1.48 10.88 -13.57
N VAL A 121 2.39 10.95 -12.60
CA VAL A 121 2.13 11.32 -11.22
C VAL A 121 2.91 12.60 -10.90
N VAL A 122 2.27 13.53 -10.20
CA VAL A 122 2.92 14.68 -9.56
C VAL A 122 2.96 14.41 -8.06
N MET A 123 4.15 14.48 -7.46
CA MET A 123 4.34 14.24 -6.04
C MET A 123 4.93 15.48 -5.37
N ASP A 124 4.24 16.01 -4.37
CA ASP A 124 4.77 16.96 -3.41
C ASP A 124 5.33 16.19 -2.21
N TRP A 125 6.65 16.08 -2.14
CA TRP A 125 7.34 15.37 -1.05
C TRP A 125 7.36 16.12 0.27
N LYS A 126 7.09 17.43 0.26
CA LYS A 126 7.02 18.24 1.48
C LYS A 126 5.67 18.05 2.16
N ASP A 127 4.60 18.11 1.38
CA ASP A 127 3.22 18.00 1.88
C ASP A 127 2.69 16.55 1.83
N LEU A 128 3.50 15.61 1.32
CA LEU A 128 3.17 14.20 1.08
C LEU A 128 1.86 14.01 0.30
N LEU A 129 1.75 14.76 -0.79
CA LEU A 129 0.56 14.82 -1.63
C LEU A 129 0.89 14.30 -3.02
N MET A 130 0.09 13.36 -3.51
CA MET A 130 0.25 12.70 -4.79
C MET A 130 -0.96 12.96 -5.68
N GLN A 131 -0.75 13.44 -6.90
CA GLN A 131 -1.80 13.71 -7.87
C GLN A 131 -1.57 12.96 -9.18
N PHE A 132 -2.64 12.42 -9.74
CA PHE A 132 -2.61 11.71 -11.01
C PHE A 132 -3.99 11.72 -11.67
N LEU A 133 -4.00 11.52 -12.99
CA LEU A 133 -5.25 11.39 -13.75
C LEU A 133 -5.70 9.93 -13.75
N HIS A 134 -6.86 9.64 -13.19
CA HIS A 134 -7.46 8.31 -13.20
C HIS A 134 -8.89 8.37 -13.75
N LYS A 135 -9.18 7.57 -14.79
CA LYS A 135 -10.50 7.53 -15.44
C LYS A 135 -11.05 8.92 -15.82
N GLY A 136 -10.17 9.81 -16.28
CA GLY A 136 -10.52 11.18 -16.68
C GLY A 136 -10.74 12.18 -15.52
N LYS A 137 -10.51 11.78 -14.27
CA LYS A 137 -10.60 12.63 -13.09
C LYS A 137 -9.24 12.82 -12.44
N MET A 138 -8.97 14.02 -11.94
CA MET A 138 -7.79 14.26 -11.11
C MET A 138 -8.04 13.65 -9.73
N VAL A 139 -7.20 12.69 -9.34
CA VAL A 139 -7.21 12.10 -8.00
C VAL A 139 -6.06 12.69 -7.21
N THR A 140 -6.33 13.05 -5.96
CA THR A 140 -5.31 13.50 -5.00
C THR A 140 -5.32 12.54 -3.83
N LEU A 141 -4.17 11.91 -3.56
CA LEU A 141 -3.93 11.14 -2.35
C LEU A 141 -3.01 11.96 -1.44
N GLN A 142 -3.25 11.95 -0.14
CA GLN A 142 -2.43 12.67 0.82
C GLN A 142 -2.14 11.78 2.02
N ALA A 143 -0.89 11.81 2.50
CA ALA A 143 -0.57 11.15 3.75
C ALA A 143 -1.36 11.79 4.90
N GLN A 144 -1.89 10.97 5.80
CA GLN A 144 -2.51 11.50 7.01
C GLN A 144 -1.39 11.95 7.96
N ASN A 145 -1.11 13.25 7.97
CA ASN A 145 -0.24 13.86 8.97
C ASN A 145 -0.98 13.89 10.31
N LYS A 146 -0.35 13.34 11.36
CA LYS A 146 -0.64 13.75 12.73
C LYS A 146 0.29 14.89 13.12
#